data_AF-A0A5N9GE01-F1
#
_entry.id   AF-A0A5N9GE01-F1
#
_cell.length_a   1.000
_cell.length_b   1.000
_cell.length_c   1.000
_cell.angle_alpha   90.00
_cell.angle_beta   90.00
_cell.angle_gamma   90.00
#
_symmetry.space_group_name_H-M   'P 1'
#
loop_
_entity.id
_entity.type
_entity.pdbx_description
1 polymer ?
#
loop_
_entity_poly.entity_id
_entity_poly.type
_entity_poly.pdbx_seq_one_letter_code
_entity_poly.pdbx_strand_id
1 'polypeptide(L)' 'MFYLKGCSKCQGDLTPEKDAYGAFLKCLQCGKLTEVNEAGGRRSVLHGATFNEVAIRALSEGEVRTAVAA' A
#
# COMPACT_ATOMS: atom_id res chain seq x y z
N MET A 1 -12.29 -15.45 -1.30
CA MET A 1 -11.05 -16.25 -1.27
C MET A 1 -10.28 -15.86 -0.01
N PHE A 2 -9.79 -16.83 0.75
CA PHE A 2 -8.98 -16.56 1.95
C PHE A 2 -7.50 -16.73 1.62
N TYR A 3 -6.64 -15.94 2.28
CA TYR A 3 -5.19 -16.16 2.25
C TYR A 3 -4.78 -16.95 3.48
N LEU A 4 -4.53 -18.24 3.28
CA LEU A 4 -4.13 -19.14 4.36
C LEU A 4 -2.77 -18.74 4.90
N LYS A 5 -2.64 -18.70 6.24
CA LYS A 5 -1.38 -18.36 6.93
C LYS A 5 -0.73 -17.04 6.49
N GLY A 6 -1.50 -16.11 5.92
CA GLY A 6 -0.97 -14.86 5.36
C GLY A 6 -0.63 -13.78 6.40
N CYS A 7 -1.07 -13.92 7.64
CA CYS A 7 -0.86 -12.90 8.66
C CYS A 7 0.59 -12.86 9.16
N SER A 8 1.28 -11.75 8.89
CA SER A 8 2.68 -11.53 9.31
C SER A 8 2.90 -11.50 10.84
N LYS A 9 1.82 -11.38 11.65
CA LYS A 9 1.90 -11.30 13.12
C LYS A 9 1.71 -12.66 13.79
N CYS A 10 0.69 -13.41 13.40
CA CYS A 10 0.30 -14.65 14.08
C CYS A 10 0.29 -15.89 13.16
N GLN A 11 0.68 -15.75 11.89
CA GLN A 11 0.58 -16.81 10.88
C GLN A 11 -0.84 -17.37 10.76
N GLY A 12 -1.84 -16.51 10.98
CA GLY A 12 -3.26 -16.81 10.80
C GLY A 12 -3.77 -16.50 9.41
N ASP A 13 -5.00 -16.87 9.16
CA ASP A 13 -5.65 -16.67 7.87
C ASP A 13 -6.16 -15.23 7.71
N LEU A 14 -6.05 -14.69 6.50
CA LEU A 14 -6.54 -13.36 6.14
C LEU A 14 -7.77 -13.45 5.25
N THR A 15 -8.73 -12.57 5.49
CA THR A 15 -9.89 -12.34 4.62
C THR A 15 -9.78 -10.97 3.96
N PRO A 16 -10.03 -10.85 2.65
CA PRO A 16 -10.19 -9.55 2.00
C PRO A 16 -11.53 -8.94 2.37
N GLU A 17 -11.51 -7.66 2.71
CA GLU A 17 -12.66 -6.82 3.02
C GLU A 17 -12.52 -5.47 2.31
N LYS A 18 -13.62 -4.72 2.24
CA LYS A 18 -13.65 -3.39 1.66
C LYS A 18 -14.57 -2.49 2.46
N ASP A 19 -14.10 -1.30 2.79
CA ASP A 19 -14.87 -0.25 3.44
C ASP A 19 -14.89 1.03 2.60
N ALA A 20 -15.30 2.15 3.21
CA ALA A 20 -15.32 3.46 2.56
C ALA A 20 -13.92 4.00 2.21
N TYR A 21 -12.85 3.48 2.82
CA TYR A 21 -11.47 3.89 2.62
C TYR A 21 -10.71 3.01 1.62
N GLY A 22 -11.17 1.79 1.39
CA GLY A 22 -10.62 0.93 0.35
C GLY A 22 -10.64 -0.55 0.72
N ALA A 23 -9.91 -1.34 -0.07
CA ALA A 23 -9.74 -2.76 0.19
C ALA A 23 -8.62 -2.99 1.22
N PHE A 24 -8.86 -3.91 2.15
CA PHE A 24 -7.89 -4.32 3.16
C PHE A 24 -7.99 -5.82 3.44
N LEU A 25 -6.94 -6.39 4.00
CA LEU A 25 -6.92 -7.75 4.53
C LEU A 25 -7.08 -7.70 6.05
N LYS A 26 -8.01 -8.47 6.59
CA LYS A 26 -8.19 -8.67 8.03
C LYS A 26 -7.79 -10.08 8.43
N CYS A 27 -6.99 -10.19 9.49
CA CYS A 27 -6.71 -11.49 10.09
C CYS A 27 -7.87 -11.97 10.96
N LEU A 28 -8.36 -13.19 10.69
CA LEU A 28 -9.44 -13.80 11.46
C LEU A 28 -9.02 -14.23 12.87
N GLN A 29 -7.73 -14.43 13.10
CA GLN A 29 -7.21 -14.93 14.37
C GLN A 29 -6.81 -13.81 15.34
N CYS A 30 -6.15 -12.75 14.85
CA CYS A 30 -5.61 -11.69 15.70
C CYS A 30 -6.12 -10.28 15.35
N GLY A 31 -7.02 -10.15 14.37
CA GLY A 31 -7.62 -8.88 13.99
C GLY A 31 -6.70 -7.88 13.28
N LYS A 32 -5.46 -8.25 12.94
CA LYS A 32 -4.52 -7.35 12.23
C LYS A 32 -5.12 -6.95 10.88
N LEU A 33 -5.18 -5.64 10.64
CA LEU A 33 -5.56 -5.06 9.35
C LEU A 33 -4.31 -4.77 8.53
N THR A 34 -4.35 -5.02 7.22
CA THR A 34 -3.27 -4.74 6.28
C THR A 34 -3.88 -4.14 5.03
N GLU A 35 -3.54 -2.91 4.70
CA GLU A 35 -4.04 -2.25 3.50
C GLU A 35 -3.61 -3.01 2.25
N VAL A 36 -4.53 -3.20 1.31
CA VAL A 36 -4.20 -3.76 -0.01
C VAL A 36 -3.96 -2.57 -0.93
N ASN A 37 -2.69 -2.29 -1.21
CA ASN A 37 -2.32 -1.25 -2.17
C ASN A 37 -2.59 -1.81 -3.59
N GLU A 38 -3.76 -1.53 -4.14
CA GLU A 38 -4.05 -1.80 -5.56
C GLU A 38 -3.10 -0.93 -6.38
N ALA A 39 -2.15 -1.58 -7.07
CA ALA A 39 -0.93 -0.94 -7.54
C ALA A 39 -1.20 0.26 -8.48
N GLY A 40 -0.87 1.43 -7.96
CA GLY A 40 -0.61 2.66 -8.70
C GLY A 40 0.36 3.58 -7.93
N GLY A 41 1.28 3.01 -7.15
CA GLY A 41 2.48 3.71 -6.67
C GLY A 41 2.30 4.82 -5.64
N ARG A 42 1.14 4.99 -5.01
CA ARG A 42 0.99 5.93 -3.88
C ARG A 42 0.92 5.15 -2.57
N ARG A 43 2.08 5.02 -1.92
CA ARG A 43 2.15 4.62 -0.51
C ARG A 43 1.25 5.56 0.27
N SER A 44 0.15 5.05 0.82
CA SER A 44 -0.70 5.78 1.76
C SER A 44 0.22 6.32 2.85
N VAL A 45 0.22 7.64 3.05
CA VAL A 45 1.09 8.35 4.01
C VAL A 45 0.81 7.94 5.48
N LEU A 46 -0.27 7.18 5.69
CA LEU A 46 -0.73 6.74 6.98
C LEU A 46 -0.14 5.36 7.31
N HIS A 47 1.14 5.35 7.67
CA HIS A 47 1.68 4.72 8.88
C HIS A 47 3.19 4.49 8.75
N GLY A 48 3.96 5.41 9.33
CA GLY A 48 5.29 5.10 9.86
C GLY A 48 6.47 5.11 8.88
N ALA A 49 6.32 5.66 7.67
CA ALA A 49 7.50 6.03 6.89
C ALA A 49 8.10 7.31 7.51
N THR A 50 9.23 7.19 8.18
CA THR A 50 10.17 8.31 8.32
C THR A 50 10.66 8.66 6.93
N PHE A 51 10.00 9.60 6.27
CA PHE A 51 10.44 10.12 4.99
C PHE A 51 11.72 10.93 5.22
N ASN A 52 12.85 10.48 4.67
CA ASN A 52 14.00 11.35 4.50
C ASN A 52 13.69 12.27 3.30
N GLU A 53 13.64 13.58 3.52
CA GLU A 53 13.24 14.59 2.53
C GLU A 53 13.99 14.47 1.19
N VAL A 54 15.21 13.94 1.23
CA VAL A 54 16.10 13.78 0.07
C VAL A 54 15.53 12.82 -0.98
N ALA A 55 14.75 11.82 -0.58
CA ALA A 55 14.22 10.81 -1.50
C ALA A 55 13.07 11.33 -2.40
N ILE A 56 12.36 12.38 -1.97
CA ILE A 56 11.22 12.94 -2.74
C ILE A 56 11.72 13.76 -3.95
N ARG A 57 12.86 14.44 -3.85
CA ARG A 57 13.39 15.28 -4.94
C ARG A 57 13.83 14.49 -6.16
N ALA A 58 14.27 13.24 -5.99
CA ALA A 58 14.72 12.39 -7.10
C ALA A 58 13.57 11.90 -8.02
N LEU A 59 12.32 11.88 -7.54
CA LEU A 59 11.17 11.41 -8.34
C LEU A 59 10.54 12.51 -9.20
N SER A 60 10.86 13.78 -8.94
CA SER A 60 10.27 14.95 -9.63
C SER A 60 10.91 15.23 -11.00
N GLU A 61 12.17 14.82 -11.21
CA GLU A 61 12.94 15.22 -12.41
C GLU A 61 12.75 14.26 -13.61
N GLY A 62 11.95 13.19 -13.45
CA GLY A 62 11.79 12.13 -14.47
C GLY A 62 10.58 12.25 -15.40
N GLU A 63 9.57 13.08 -15.10
CA GLU A 63 8.28 13.08 -15.83
C GLU A 63 7.98 14.39 -16.58
N VAL A 64 9.00 15.14 -17.00
CA VAL A 64 8.80 16.35 -17.84
C VAL A 64 9.64 16.29 -19.12
N ARG A 65 9.51 15.20 -19.88
CA ARG A 65 9.92 15.16 -21.29
C ARG A 65 9.01 14.24 -22.07
N THR A 66 7.85 14.74 -22.51
CA THR A 66 7.24 14.50 -23.84
C THR A 66 5.90 15.24 -23.90
N ALA A 67 5.94 16.54 -24.21
CA ALA A 67 4.78 17.26 -24.74
C ALA A 67 5.25 18.62 -25.32
N VAL A 68 5.97 18.58 -26.44
CA VAL A 68 5.94 19.60 -27.51
C VAL A 68 6.85 19.11 -28.63
N ALA A 69 6.24 18.61 -29.71
CA ALA A 69 6.84 18.49 -31.03
C ALA A 69 5.73 18.23 -32.06
N ALA A 70 5.25 19.31 -32.67
CA ALA A 70 4.83 19.47 -34.08
C ALA A 70 3.93 20.70 -34.20
#